data_AF-A0A6C0QW30-F1
#
_entry.id   AF-A0A6C0QW30-F1
#
_cell.length_a   1.000
_cell.length_b   1.000
_cell.length_c   1.000
_cell.angle_alpha   90.00
_cell.angle_beta   90.00
_cell.angle_gamma   90.00
#
_symmetry.space_group_name_H-M   'P 1'
#
loop_
_entity.id
_entity.type
_entity.pdbx_description
1 polymer ?
#
loop_
_entity_poly.entity_id
_entity_poly.type
_entity_poly.pdbx_seq_one_letter_code
_entity_poly.pdbx_strand_id
1 'polypeptide(L)'
;MIVDTYIFPTWMGYTLTSSVPKNGLSSIVSKMNKDGAIIFTDQDGAARGKDTKGAYDKESKSLWVQINHEGHNLEKDADRKTLFHEFGRAQDELLFKNQSKKENFQKIYEVEKNNITIDDSIKKNAEEFFAGVFSNLFSPDSKKREQIQTEAPKTSEFIRNLYQHATDFNGVKNYLIQYKILPLNFITKAEASKLGWKPGVDLNKVAPGKSIGGDVFKNLEGKLPKKDGRTWYEVDIDFKGGKRGAKRILFANDRGNEVTLIYKTEDHYKTFQKLYEKE
;
A
#
# COMPACT_ATOMS: atom_id res chain seq x y z
N MET A 1 -30.02 23.49 -0.72
CA MET A 1 -30.33 23.35 0.71
C MET A 1 -29.52 22.17 1.20
N ILE A 2 -28.43 22.45 1.90
CA ILE A 2 -27.44 21.47 2.40
C ILE A 2 -27.85 21.15 3.84
N VAL A 3 -28.21 19.90 4.09
CA VAL A 3 -28.47 19.25 5.39
C VAL A 3 -28.39 17.76 5.04
N ASP A 4 -27.54 16.89 5.61
CA ASP A 4 -26.98 16.85 6.95
C ASP A 4 -25.51 16.38 6.96
N THR A 5 -24.71 17.09 7.75
CA THR A 5 -23.43 16.62 8.29
C THR A 5 -23.69 15.52 9.32
N TYR A 6 -23.62 14.26 8.91
CA TYR A 6 -23.52 13.15 9.86
C TYR A 6 -22.08 13.00 10.34
N ILE A 7 -21.91 13.38 11.61
CA ILE A 7 -20.87 13.02 12.56
C ILE A 7 -20.04 11.84 12.04
N PHE A 8 -18.78 12.08 11.63
CA PHE A 8 -17.77 11.03 11.64
C PHE A 8 -17.85 10.39 13.02
N PRO A 9 -18.27 9.13 13.19
CA PRO A 9 -18.33 8.56 14.51
C PRO A 9 -16.87 8.51 14.96
N THR A 10 -16.51 9.41 15.87
CA THR A 10 -15.11 9.69 16.22
C THR A 10 -14.40 8.42 16.65
N TRP A 11 -15.17 7.48 17.22
CA TRP A 11 -14.75 6.14 17.56
C TRP A 11 -14.36 5.26 16.36
N MET A 12 -15.02 5.35 15.19
CA MET A 12 -14.65 4.59 13.98
C MET A 12 -13.35 5.09 13.37
N GLY A 13 -13.21 6.42 13.24
CA GLY A 13 -11.96 7.04 12.81
C GLY A 13 -10.81 6.69 13.76
N TYR A 14 -11.04 6.80 15.07
CA TYR A 14 -10.08 6.38 16.09
C TYR A 14 -9.68 4.91 15.92
N THR A 15 -10.65 4.00 15.78
CA THR A 15 -10.39 2.55 15.63
C THR A 15 -9.50 2.25 14.42
N LEU A 16 -9.78 2.88 13.27
CA LEU A 16 -8.94 2.71 12.08
C LEU A 16 -7.50 3.21 12.34
N THR A 17 -7.38 4.40 12.96
CA THR A 17 -6.07 5.00 13.24
C THR A 17 -5.26 4.33 14.33
N SER A 18 -5.90 3.62 15.26
CA SER A 18 -5.24 2.85 16.32
C SER A 18 -4.79 1.46 15.87
N SER A 19 -5.46 0.88 14.87
CA SER A 19 -5.24 -0.51 14.46
C SER A 19 -4.34 -0.67 13.23
N VAL A 20 -4.40 0.26 12.28
CA VAL A 20 -3.60 0.19 11.03
C VAL A 20 -2.26 0.91 11.22
N PRO A 21 -1.14 0.39 10.66
CA PRO A 21 0.16 1.07 10.73
C PRO A 21 0.11 2.54 10.25
N LYS A 22 0.68 3.45 11.04
CA LYS A 22 0.65 4.92 10.79
C LYS A 22 1.20 5.33 9.43
N ASN A 23 2.23 4.65 8.96
CA ASN A 23 2.83 4.90 7.65
C ASN A 23 1.88 4.52 6.49
N GLY A 24 1.06 3.48 6.69
CA GLY A 24 -0.04 3.12 5.79
C GLY A 24 -1.09 4.22 5.71
N LEU A 25 -1.64 4.60 6.87
CA LEU A 25 -2.68 5.62 7.01
C LEU A 25 -2.29 6.96 6.38
N SER A 26 -1.13 7.50 6.73
CA SER A 26 -0.65 8.78 6.18
C SER A 26 -0.43 8.72 4.66
N SER A 27 0.03 7.58 4.14
CA SER A 27 0.31 7.44 2.72
C SER A 27 -0.97 7.27 1.89
N ILE A 28 -1.95 6.49 2.35
CA ILE A 28 -3.20 6.29 1.60
C ILE A 28 -4.08 7.54 1.60
N VAL A 29 -4.19 8.27 2.71
CA VAL A 29 -5.04 9.48 2.78
C VAL A 29 -4.64 10.50 1.70
N SER A 30 -3.34 10.63 1.41
CA SER A 30 -2.85 11.52 0.34
C SER A 30 -3.26 11.11 -1.08
N LYS A 31 -3.72 9.87 -1.26
CA LYS A 31 -4.08 9.25 -2.55
C LYS A 31 -5.59 9.11 -2.73
N MET A 32 -6.38 9.23 -1.67
CA MET A 32 -7.84 9.20 -1.69
C MET A 32 -8.43 10.56 -2.08
N ASN A 33 -9.74 10.59 -2.29
CA ASN A 33 -10.47 11.85 -2.55
C ASN A 33 -10.29 12.84 -1.40
N LYS A 34 -9.84 14.07 -1.71
CA LYS A 34 -9.63 15.12 -0.69
C LYS A 34 -10.93 15.66 -0.11
N ASP A 35 -12.02 15.59 -0.89
CA ASP A 35 -13.31 16.18 -0.54
C ASP A 35 -14.30 15.13 0.00
N GLY A 36 -13.86 13.87 0.16
CA GLY A 36 -14.72 12.78 0.62
C GLY A 36 -14.03 11.42 0.60
N ALA A 37 -12.90 11.27 1.31
CA ALA A 37 -12.14 10.01 1.34
C ALA A 37 -12.93 8.86 1.95
N ILE A 38 -13.59 9.10 3.09
CA ILE A 38 -14.41 8.13 3.81
C ILE A 38 -15.76 8.78 4.09
N ILE A 39 -16.83 8.13 3.64
CA ILE A 39 -18.20 8.63 3.69
C ILE A 39 -19.03 7.64 4.51
N PHE A 40 -19.66 8.11 5.58
CA PHE A 40 -20.65 7.34 6.32
C PHE A 40 -22.03 7.87 5.94
N THR A 41 -22.97 6.98 5.64
CA THR A 41 -24.32 7.34 5.20
C THR A 41 -25.35 6.44 5.87
N ASP A 42 -26.52 7.00 6.15
CA ASP A 42 -27.74 6.34 6.64
C ASP A 42 -28.86 6.35 5.57
N GLN A 43 -28.60 6.89 4.38
CA GLN A 43 -29.58 6.93 3.29
C GLN A 43 -29.60 5.61 2.52
N ASP A 44 -30.76 4.93 2.50
CA ASP A 44 -30.95 3.64 1.82
C ASP A 44 -30.76 3.77 0.31
N GLY A 45 -29.58 3.35 -0.16
CA GLY A 45 -29.10 3.61 -1.53
C GLY A 45 -28.72 5.10 -1.70
N ALA A 46 -27.65 5.50 -2.38
CA ALA A 46 -26.95 4.87 -3.47
C ALA A 46 -25.62 5.59 -3.69
N ALA A 47 -24.51 4.86 -3.63
CA ALA A 47 -23.41 5.18 -4.54
C ALA A 47 -23.74 4.66 -5.97
N ARG A 48 -24.43 3.50 -6.13
CA ARG A 48 -24.77 2.89 -7.43
C ARG A 48 -25.94 1.87 -7.42
N GLY A 49 -27.01 2.08 -6.64
CA GLY A 49 -28.26 1.30 -6.77
C GLY A 49 -28.19 -0.18 -6.36
N LYS A 50 -27.36 -0.56 -5.37
CA LYS A 50 -27.33 -1.92 -4.81
C LYS A 50 -27.41 -1.88 -3.30
N ASP A 51 -28.20 -2.79 -2.71
CA ASP A 51 -28.22 -3.09 -1.29
C ASP A 51 -26.84 -3.65 -0.87
N THR A 52 -26.00 -2.79 -0.33
CA THR A 52 -24.59 -3.10 -0.06
C THR A 52 -24.15 -2.40 1.23
N LYS A 53 -23.43 -3.12 2.09
CA LYS A 53 -22.94 -2.65 3.40
C LYS A 53 -21.90 -1.52 3.29
N GLY A 54 -21.10 -1.55 2.23
CA GLY A 54 -20.01 -0.63 1.97
C GLY A 54 -19.38 -0.93 0.62
N ALA A 55 -18.64 0.04 0.05
CA ALA A 55 -17.70 -0.22 -1.03
C ALA A 55 -16.61 0.85 -1.11
N TYR A 56 -15.46 0.45 -1.63
CA TYR A 56 -14.45 1.35 -2.17
C TYR A 56 -14.73 1.59 -3.67
N ASP A 57 -14.94 2.84 -4.05
CA ASP A 57 -15.11 3.26 -5.44
C ASP A 57 -13.78 3.73 -6.04
N LYS A 58 -13.36 3.06 -7.11
CA LYS A 58 -12.06 3.27 -7.77
C LYS A 58 -11.97 4.59 -8.52
N GLU A 59 -13.10 5.07 -9.03
CA GLU A 59 -13.17 6.28 -9.84
C GLU A 59 -13.03 7.53 -8.97
N SER A 60 -13.90 7.65 -7.96
CA SER A 60 -13.84 8.74 -6.99
C SER A 60 -12.68 8.60 -6.01
N LYS A 61 -12.16 7.37 -5.78
CA LYS A 61 -11.20 7.04 -4.71
C LYS A 61 -11.76 7.35 -3.32
N SER A 62 -13.06 7.11 -3.18
CA SER A 62 -13.83 7.29 -1.96
C SER A 62 -14.29 5.92 -1.44
N LEU A 63 -14.26 5.77 -0.14
CA LEU A 63 -14.82 4.64 0.58
C LEU A 63 -16.15 5.07 1.19
N TRP A 64 -17.16 4.22 1.10
CA TRP A 64 -18.45 4.47 1.73
C TRP A 64 -18.87 3.29 2.61
N VAL A 65 -19.54 3.60 3.73
CA VAL A 65 -20.10 2.64 4.68
C VAL A 65 -21.54 3.04 5.00
N GLN A 66 -22.48 2.11 4.82
CA GLN A 66 -23.88 2.32 5.12
C GLN A 66 -24.17 1.94 6.57
N ILE A 67 -24.29 2.91 7.48
CA ILE A 67 -24.30 2.67 8.93
C ILE A 67 -25.60 2.07 9.47
N ASN A 68 -26.70 2.20 8.75
CA ASN A 68 -28.03 1.69 9.14
C ASN A 68 -28.42 0.40 8.41
N HIS A 69 -27.53 -0.18 7.60
CA HIS A 69 -27.81 -1.39 6.82
C HIS A 69 -28.24 -2.54 7.75
N GLU A 70 -29.26 -3.32 7.37
CA GLU A 70 -29.79 -4.41 8.21
C GLU A 70 -28.70 -5.38 8.66
N GLY A 71 -27.87 -5.85 7.72
CA GLY A 71 -26.69 -6.67 8.02
C GLY A 71 -25.55 -6.03 8.83
N HIS A 72 -25.62 -4.74 9.18
CA HIS A 72 -24.77 -4.14 10.23
C HIS A 72 -25.43 -4.16 11.61
N ASN A 73 -26.77 -4.12 11.65
CA ASN A 73 -27.54 -4.20 12.89
C ASN A 73 -27.59 -5.63 13.47
N LEU A 74 -27.29 -6.66 12.65
CA LEU A 74 -27.36 -8.07 13.03
C LEU A 74 -26.11 -8.62 13.75
N GLU A 75 -24.93 -8.05 13.50
CA GLU A 75 -23.66 -8.51 14.11
C GLU A 75 -22.93 -7.33 14.74
N LYS A 76 -22.56 -7.47 16.01
CA LYS A 76 -21.71 -6.51 16.70
C LYS A 76 -20.42 -6.30 15.91
N ASP A 77 -20.11 -5.05 15.56
CA ASP A 77 -18.92 -4.61 14.84
C ASP A 77 -18.91 -4.90 13.33
N ALA A 78 -20.05 -5.24 12.75
CA ALA A 78 -20.16 -5.47 11.32
C ALA A 78 -19.87 -4.22 10.47
N ASP A 79 -20.19 -3.03 10.98
CA ASP A 79 -19.83 -1.74 10.39
C ASP A 79 -18.31 -1.53 10.36
N ARG A 80 -17.61 -1.83 11.46
CA ARG A 80 -16.14 -1.83 11.54
C ARG A 80 -15.53 -2.83 10.57
N LYS A 81 -16.06 -4.04 10.51
CA LYS A 81 -15.59 -5.08 9.58
C LYS A 81 -15.70 -4.57 8.13
N THR A 82 -16.84 -3.99 7.75
CA THR A 82 -17.02 -3.39 6.42
C THR A 82 -16.04 -2.24 6.17
N LEU A 83 -15.88 -1.32 7.12
CA LEU A 83 -14.91 -0.22 7.00
C LEU A 83 -13.50 -0.74 6.73
N PHE A 84 -13.02 -1.70 7.52
CA PHE A 84 -11.67 -2.24 7.40
C PHE A 84 -11.50 -3.05 6.10
N HIS A 85 -12.53 -3.80 5.68
CA HIS A 85 -12.51 -4.53 4.41
C HIS A 85 -12.35 -3.58 3.22
N GLU A 86 -13.20 -2.56 3.12
CA GLU A 86 -13.12 -1.60 2.01
C GLU A 86 -11.84 -0.77 2.07
N PHE A 87 -11.34 -0.47 3.27
CA PHE A 87 -10.05 0.20 3.44
C PHE A 87 -8.89 -0.68 2.98
N GLY A 88 -8.97 -1.99 3.20
CA GLY A 88 -8.05 -2.98 2.65
C GLY A 88 -8.02 -2.97 1.12
N ARG A 89 -9.19 -2.89 0.47
CA ARG A 89 -9.28 -2.75 -1.00
C ARG A 89 -8.64 -1.46 -1.50
N ALA A 90 -8.92 -0.34 -0.82
CA ALA A 90 -8.34 0.95 -1.16
C ALA A 90 -6.81 0.93 -1.02
N GLN A 91 -6.28 0.29 0.02
CA GLN A 91 -4.83 0.15 0.21
C GLN A 91 -4.18 -0.75 -0.83
N ASP A 92 -4.79 -1.90 -1.13
CA ASP A 92 -4.28 -2.78 -2.19
C ASP A 92 -4.14 -2.02 -3.51
N GLU A 93 -5.16 -1.27 -3.92
CA GLU A 93 -5.16 -0.51 -5.17
C GLU A 93 -4.23 0.70 -5.15
N LEU A 94 -4.48 1.66 -4.26
CA LEU A 94 -3.89 2.99 -4.31
C LEU A 94 -2.46 3.02 -3.77
N LEU A 95 -2.19 2.20 -2.75
CA LEU A 95 -0.92 2.20 -2.04
C LEU A 95 -0.01 1.10 -2.55
N PHE A 96 -0.54 -0.12 -2.69
CA PHE A 96 0.26 -1.30 -3.01
C PHE A 96 0.21 -1.71 -4.49
N LYS A 97 -0.46 -0.94 -5.34
CA LYS A 97 -0.53 -1.14 -6.81
C LYS A 97 -1.09 -2.51 -7.20
N ASN A 98 -2.18 -2.90 -6.55
CA ASN A 98 -2.92 -4.15 -6.70
C ASN A 98 -2.02 -5.37 -6.49
N GLN A 99 -1.46 -5.53 -5.29
CA GLN A 99 -0.68 -6.72 -4.93
C GLN A 99 -1.53 -7.98 -5.03
N SER A 100 -2.82 -7.90 -4.70
CA SER A 100 -3.74 -9.02 -4.83
C SER A 100 -3.77 -9.63 -6.24
N LYS A 101 -3.48 -8.84 -7.28
CA LYS A 101 -3.46 -9.27 -8.70
C LYS A 101 -2.10 -9.78 -9.17
N LYS A 102 -1.07 -9.69 -8.34
CA LYS A 102 0.29 -10.12 -8.70
C LYS A 102 0.42 -11.63 -8.56
N GLU A 103 1.18 -12.23 -9.46
CA GLU A 103 1.35 -13.69 -9.53
C GLU A 103 1.80 -14.31 -8.19
N ASN A 104 2.72 -13.65 -7.48
CA ASN A 104 3.20 -14.12 -6.18
C ASN A 104 2.08 -14.15 -5.11
N PHE A 105 1.20 -13.15 -5.08
CA PHE A 105 0.06 -13.16 -4.16
C PHE A 105 -1.01 -14.16 -4.60
N GLN A 106 -1.30 -14.27 -5.90
CA GLN A 106 -2.24 -15.26 -6.44
C GLN A 106 -1.84 -16.69 -6.02
N LYS A 107 -0.54 -17.02 -6.05
CA LYS A 107 -0.03 -18.30 -5.54
C LYS A 107 -0.28 -18.48 -4.03
N ILE A 108 -0.14 -17.44 -3.22
CA ILE A 108 -0.46 -17.49 -1.79
C ILE A 108 -1.95 -17.73 -1.57
N TYR A 109 -2.80 -16.97 -2.29
CA TYR A 109 -4.25 -17.08 -2.24
C TYR A 109 -4.73 -18.52 -2.56
N GLU A 110 -4.25 -19.13 -3.64
CA GLU A 110 -4.63 -20.49 -4.02
C GLU A 110 -4.29 -21.54 -2.94
N VAL A 111 -3.21 -21.31 -2.19
CA VAL A 111 -2.77 -22.21 -1.10
C VAL A 111 -3.61 -22.02 0.17
N GLU A 112 -4.02 -20.80 0.50
CA GLU A 112 -4.61 -20.48 1.81
C GLU A 112 -6.14 -20.29 1.78
N LYS A 113 -6.76 -20.04 0.62
CA LYS A 113 -8.20 -19.72 0.54
C LYS A 113 -9.11 -20.78 1.17
N ASN A 114 -8.77 -22.06 1.03
CA ASN A 114 -9.60 -23.15 1.55
C ASN A 114 -9.45 -23.35 3.07
N ASN A 115 -8.45 -22.73 3.70
CA ASN A 115 -8.25 -22.80 5.15
C ASN A 115 -9.16 -21.83 5.90
N ILE A 116 -9.73 -20.84 5.21
CA ILE A 116 -10.56 -19.81 5.84
C ILE A 116 -11.84 -20.44 6.42
N THR A 117 -12.15 -20.16 7.67
CA THR A 117 -13.42 -20.52 8.30
C THR A 117 -14.11 -19.34 8.96
N ILE A 118 -13.38 -18.25 9.19
CA ILE A 118 -13.92 -17.04 9.83
C ILE A 118 -15.03 -16.36 9.01
N ASP A 119 -14.94 -16.43 7.67
CA ASP A 119 -15.90 -15.85 6.74
C ASP A 119 -15.70 -16.40 5.32
N ASP A 120 -16.66 -17.18 4.83
CA ASP A 120 -16.60 -17.79 3.49
C ASP A 120 -16.57 -16.77 2.35
N SER A 121 -17.09 -15.55 2.56
CA SER A 121 -17.10 -14.51 1.51
C SER A 121 -15.70 -14.07 1.10
N ILE A 122 -14.72 -14.20 2.01
CA ILE A 122 -13.30 -13.87 1.78
C ILE A 122 -12.67 -14.79 0.72
N LYS A 123 -13.25 -15.98 0.47
CA LYS A 123 -12.72 -17.00 -0.46
C LYS A 123 -13.02 -16.72 -1.93
N LYS A 124 -13.81 -15.68 -2.25
CA LYS A 124 -14.40 -15.49 -3.58
C LYS A 124 -13.36 -15.25 -4.69
N ASN A 125 -12.34 -14.44 -4.42
CA ASN A 125 -11.21 -14.17 -5.31
C ASN A 125 -10.05 -13.56 -4.49
N ALA A 126 -8.89 -13.37 -5.11
CA ALA A 126 -7.71 -12.86 -4.43
C ALA A 126 -7.87 -11.43 -3.88
N GLU A 127 -8.68 -10.58 -4.50
CA GLU A 127 -8.94 -9.21 -4.04
C GLU A 127 -9.81 -9.22 -2.77
N GLU A 128 -10.89 -10.01 -2.75
CA GLU A 128 -11.70 -10.25 -1.55
C GLU A 128 -10.89 -10.91 -0.44
N PHE A 129 -9.99 -11.82 -0.82
CA PHE A 129 -9.12 -12.51 0.10
C PHE A 129 -8.13 -11.56 0.77
N PHE A 130 -7.46 -10.71 -0.01
CA PHE A 130 -6.58 -9.67 0.53
C PHE A 130 -7.34 -8.74 1.48
N ALA A 131 -8.49 -8.22 1.05
CA ALA A 131 -9.29 -7.27 1.83
C ALA A 131 -9.87 -7.91 3.11
N GLY A 132 -10.33 -9.16 3.02
CA GLY A 132 -10.85 -9.92 4.16
C GLY A 132 -9.78 -10.30 5.17
N VAL A 133 -8.61 -10.77 4.71
CA VAL A 133 -7.47 -11.02 5.61
C VAL A 133 -7.02 -9.72 6.25
N PHE A 134 -6.86 -8.64 5.47
CA PHE A 134 -6.54 -7.31 5.99
C PHE A 134 -7.53 -6.88 7.10
N SER A 135 -8.84 -7.04 6.85
CA SER A 135 -9.87 -6.63 7.80
C SER A 135 -9.77 -7.36 9.13
N ASN A 136 -9.52 -8.67 9.10
CA ASN A 136 -9.41 -9.46 10.33
C ASN A 136 -8.06 -9.25 11.02
N LEU A 137 -6.98 -9.07 10.24
CA LEU A 137 -5.62 -8.89 10.73
C LEU A 137 -5.44 -7.60 11.55
N PHE A 138 -6.15 -6.54 11.16
CA PHE A 138 -6.16 -5.26 11.86
C PHE A 138 -7.46 -5.01 12.65
N SER A 139 -8.30 -6.03 12.82
CA SER A 139 -9.49 -5.93 13.68
C SER A 139 -9.10 -5.53 15.11
N PRO A 140 -9.88 -4.70 15.83
CA PRO A 140 -9.67 -4.48 17.27
C PRO A 140 -9.90 -5.75 18.10
N ASP A 141 -10.66 -6.73 17.59
CA ASP A 141 -10.90 -8.02 18.23
C ASP A 141 -9.69 -8.96 18.09
N SER A 142 -9.07 -9.32 19.22
CA SER A 142 -7.89 -10.20 19.25
C SER A 142 -8.18 -11.60 18.75
N LYS A 143 -9.38 -12.14 18.99
CA LYS A 143 -9.73 -13.51 18.55
C LYS A 143 -9.78 -13.59 17.03
N LYS A 144 -10.36 -12.57 16.39
CA LYS A 144 -10.37 -12.46 14.91
C LYS A 144 -8.94 -12.36 14.36
N ARG A 145 -8.05 -11.59 15.01
CA ARG A 145 -6.64 -11.51 14.62
C ARG A 145 -5.91 -12.84 14.76
N GLU A 146 -6.07 -13.53 15.88
CA GLU A 146 -5.44 -14.83 16.13
C GLU A 146 -5.91 -15.88 15.11
N GLN A 147 -7.22 -15.98 14.90
CA GLN A 147 -7.82 -16.92 13.95
C GLN A 147 -7.30 -16.70 12.53
N ILE A 148 -7.34 -15.46 12.01
CA ILE A 148 -6.91 -15.22 10.62
C ILE A 148 -5.42 -15.48 10.41
N GLN A 149 -4.60 -15.28 11.43
CA GLN A 149 -3.17 -15.60 11.37
C GLN A 149 -2.90 -17.10 11.36
N THR A 150 -3.79 -17.91 11.96
CA THR A 150 -3.74 -19.37 11.87
C THR A 150 -4.26 -19.87 10.52
N GLU A 151 -5.35 -19.30 10.02
CA GLU A 151 -5.98 -19.74 8.76
C GLU A 151 -5.18 -19.29 7.51
N ALA A 152 -4.64 -18.07 7.52
CA ALA A 152 -3.90 -17.48 6.41
C ALA A 152 -2.56 -16.85 6.86
N PRO A 153 -1.60 -17.66 7.36
CA PRO A 153 -0.34 -17.18 7.91
C PRO A 153 0.52 -16.43 6.88
N LYS A 154 0.66 -16.94 5.65
CA LYS A 154 1.49 -16.32 4.60
C LYS A 154 0.87 -15.02 4.13
N THR A 155 -0.46 -14.96 4.00
CA THR A 155 -1.16 -13.73 3.64
C THR A 155 -1.06 -12.68 4.72
N SER A 156 -1.20 -13.08 5.99
CA SER A 156 -1.02 -12.20 7.14
C SER A 156 0.39 -11.62 7.19
N GLU A 157 1.41 -12.45 6.97
CA GLU A 157 2.80 -12.01 6.87
C GLU A 157 3.02 -11.08 5.66
N PHE A 158 2.51 -11.46 4.49
CA PHE A 158 2.60 -10.65 3.26
C PHE A 158 2.05 -9.24 3.48
N ILE A 159 0.85 -9.13 4.05
CA ILE A 159 0.20 -7.84 4.32
C ILE A 159 1.01 -7.01 5.33
N ARG A 160 1.52 -7.61 6.41
CA ARG A 160 2.37 -6.89 7.38
C ARG A 160 3.65 -6.38 6.73
N ASN A 161 4.28 -7.21 5.90
CA ASN A 161 5.54 -6.88 5.27
C ASN A 161 5.41 -5.75 4.24
N LEU A 162 4.23 -5.50 3.67
CA LEU A 162 3.98 -4.32 2.84
C LEU A 162 4.21 -2.99 3.60
N TYR A 163 4.02 -2.96 4.91
CA TYR A 163 4.26 -1.77 5.74
C TYR A 163 5.70 -1.64 6.25
N GLN A 164 6.54 -2.64 6.05
CA GLN A 164 7.93 -2.59 6.52
C GLN A 164 8.75 -1.58 5.71
N HIS A 165 9.66 -0.91 6.41
CA HIS A 165 10.63 -0.02 5.78
C HIS A 165 11.85 -0.82 5.34
N ALA A 166 12.51 -0.34 4.29
CA ALA A 166 13.85 -0.78 3.95
C ALA A 166 14.71 0.43 3.58
N THR A 167 15.98 0.39 4.00
CA THR A 167 16.91 1.52 3.80
C THR A 167 18.24 1.09 3.21
N ASP A 168 18.66 -0.16 3.42
CA ASP A 168 19.91 -0.70 2.90
C ASP A 168 19.72 -1.41 1.54
N PHE A 169 20.83 -1.80 0.92
CA PHE A 169 20.82 -2.49 -0.37
C PHE A 169 20.01 -3.78 -0.37
N ASN A 170 20.14 -4.63 0.64
CA ASN A 170 19.51 -5.95 0.64
C ASN A 170 18.01 -5.83 0.90
N GLY A 171 17.61 -5.03 1.88
CA GLY A 171 16.21 -4.78 2.20
C GLY A 171 15.47 -4.20 1.00
N VAL A 172 16.00 -3.14 0.37
CA VAL A 172 15.33 -2.50 -0.77
C VAL A 172 15.32 -3.42 -1.99
N LYS A 173 16.41 -4.14 -2.28
CA LYS A 173 16.47 -5.14 -3.36
C LYS A 173 15.41 -6.24 -3.15
N ASN A 174 15.38 -6.84 -1.96
CA ASN A 174 14.45 -7.93 -1.66
C ASN A 174 13.01 -7.45 -1.73
N TYR A 175 12.73 -6.25 -1.22
CA TYR A 175 11.39 -5.65 -1.30
C TYR A 175 10.96 -5.39 -2.75
N LEU A 176 11.85 -4.84 -3.58
CA LEU A 176 11.60 -4.64 -5.02
C LEU A 176 11.34 -5.96 -5.75
N ILE A 177 12.11 -7.02 -5.44
CA ILE A 177 11.90 -8.35 -6.04
C ILE A 177 10.57 -8.93 -5.57
N GLN A 178 10.23 -8.82 -4.29
CA GLN A 178 9.04 -9.44 -3.72
C GLN A 178 7.76 -8.71 -4.15
N TYR A 179 7.70 -7.38 -4.00
CA TYR A 179 6.46 -6.61 -4.15
C TYR A 179 6.39 -5.79 -5.44
N LYS A 180 7.48 -5.68 -6.21
CA LYS A 180 7.58 -4.89 -7.44
C LYS A 180 7.22 -3.41 -7.27
N ILE A 181 7.27 -2.92 -6.04
CA ILE A 181 7.03 -1.53 -5.64
C ILE A 181 8.12 -1.13 -4.63
N LEU A 182 8.27 0.18 -4.38
CA LEU A 182 9.16 0.65 -3.34
C LEU A 182 8.48 0.59 -1.96
N PRO A 183 9.25 0.38 -0.88
CA PRO A 183 8.77 0.56 0.48
C PRO A 183 8.15 1.93 0.72
N LEU A 184 7.18 2.03 1.64
CA LEU A 184 6.46 3.27 1.93
C LEU A 184 7.31 4.41 2.49
N ASN A 185 8.54 4.12 2.95
CA ASN A 185 9.48 5.15 3.36
C ASN A 185 10.14 5.88 2.18
N PHE A 186 9.86 5.51 0.93
CA PHE A 186 10.33 6.25 -0.24
C PHE A 186 9.27 7.20 -0.78
N ILE A 187 9.72 8.40 -1.16
CA ILE A 187 8.95 9.39 -1.91
C ILE A 187 9.79 9.92 -3.06
N THR A 188 9.15 10.28 -4.16
CA THR A 188 9.82 10.93 -5.30
C THR A 188 10.29 12.34 -4.94
N LYS A 189 11.22 12.89 -5.71
CA LYS A 189 11.61 14.32 -5.57
C LYS A 189 10.40 15.25 -5.73
N ALA A 190 9.46 14.91 -6.61
CA ALA A 190 8.25 15.70 -6.82
C ALA A 190 7.33 15.70 -5.59
N GLU A 191 7.13 14.54 -4.96
CA GLU A 191 6.36 14.43 -3.71
C GLU A 191 7.05 15.16 -2.55
N ALA A 192 8.37 15.00 -2.41
CA ALA A 192 9.15 15.75 -1.42
C ALA A 192 9.04 17.28 -1.63
N SER A 193 9.07 17.74 -2.88
CA SER A 193 8.97 19.17 -3.20
C SER A 193 7.61 19.76 -2.81
N LYS A 194 6.53 18.99 -2.91
CA LYS A 194 5.19 19.39 -2.43
C LYS A 194 5.15 19.59 -0.91
N LEU A 195 6.04 18.93 -0.17
CA LEU A 195 6.21 19.11 1.28
C LEU A 195 7.18 20.27 1.62
N GLY A 196 7.69 20.99 0.62
CA GLY A 196 8.63 22.10 0.81
C GLY A 196 10.10 21.71 0.72
N TRP A 197 10.43 20.47 0.34
CA TRP A 197 11.81 20.06 0.12
C TRP A 197 12.44 20.78 -1.08
N LYS A 198 13.74 21.10 -0.98
CA LYS A 198 14.55 21.63 -2.08
C LYS A 198 15.87 20.85 -2.17
N PRO A 199 16.46 20.68 -3.36
CA PRO A 199 17.77 20.06 -3.51
C PRO A 199 18.82 20.71 -2.59
N GLY A 200 19.60 19.89 -1.89
CA GLY A 200 20.62 20.33 -0.93
C GLY A 200 20.11 20.59 0.50
N VAL A 201 18.78 20.61 0.71
CA VAL A 201 18.17 20.70 2.05
C VAL A 201 17.95 19.30 2.62
N ASP A 202 18.08 19.18 3.94
CA ASP A 202 17.76 17.96 4.66
C ASP A 202 16.27 17.59 4.51
N LEU A 203 16.00 16.41 3.94
CA LEU A 203 14.66 15.88 3.74
C LEU A 203 13.93 15.65 5.06
N ASN A 204 14.63 15.26 6.13
CA ASN A 204 13.99 14.96 7.41
C ASN A 204 13.29 16.18 8.03
N LYS A 205 13.61 17.40 7.60
CA LYS A 205 12.94 18.62 8.08
C LYS A 205 11.50 18.74 7.60
N VAL A 206 11.16 18.14 6.47
CA VAL A 206 9.83 18.26 5.83
C VAL A 206 9.13 16.91 5.64
N ALA A 207 9.90 15.82 5.61
CA ALA A 207 9.38 14.46 5.51
C ALA A 207 10.18 13.51 6.43
N PRO A 208 10.01 13.59 7.76
CA PRO A 208 10.74 12.76 8.71
C PRO A 208 10.62 11.26 8.40
N GLY A 209 11.75 10.56 8.37
CA GLY A 209 11.80 9.11 8.15
C GLY A 209 11.56 8.69 6.69
N LYS A 210 11.50 9.63 5.74
CA LYS A 210 11.42 9.35 4.31
C LYS A 210 12.80 9.43 3.63
N SER A 211 12.91 8.77 2.49
CA SER A 211 14.07 8.79 1.58
C SER A 211 13.60 9.10 0.16
N ILE A 212 14.50 9.66 -0.67
CA ILE A 212 14.18 9.90 -2.09
C ILE A 212 14.27 8.60 -2.88
N GLY A 213 13.27 8.31 -3.72
CA GLY A 213 13.34 7.18 -4.64
C GLY A 213 12.15 7.08 -5.59
N GLY A 214 12.34 6.35 -6.68
CA GLY A 214 11.32 6.12 -7.70
C GLY A 214 11.31 7.14 -8.83
N ASP A 215 12.25 8.09 -8.84
CA ASP A 215 12.47 9.00 -9.96
C ASP A 215 13.18 8.29 -11.13
N VAL A 216 12.91 8.72 -12.37
CA VAL A 216 13.55 8.16 -13.57
C VAL A 216 15.04 8.50 -13.60
N PHE A 217 15.88 7.48 -13.73
CA PHE A 217 17.30 7.59 -14.00
C PHE A 217 17.56 7.55 -15.52
N LYS A 218 18.03 8.66 -16.09
CA LYS A 218 18.13 8.82 -17.55
C LYS A 218 19.21 7.94 -18.22
N ASN A 219 20.16 7.39 -17.47
CA ASN A 219 21.28 6.59 -18.00
C ASN A 219 21.97 7.23 -19.23
N LEU A 220 22.21 8.55 -19.18
CA LEU A 220 22.75 9.32 -20.31
C LEU A 220 24.14 8.85 -20.74
N GLU A 221 24.99 8.54 -19.76
CA GLU A 221 26.33 8.01 -19.97
C GLU A 221 26.33 6.55 -20.49
N GLY A 222 25.17 5.88 -20.49
CA GLY A 222 25.04 4.53 -21.05
C GLY A 222 25.75 3.43 -20.27
N LYS A 223 26.11 3.66 -18.99
CA LYS A 223 26.81 2.70 -18.14
C LYS A 223 25.95 1.51 -17.69
N LEU A 224 24.62 1.64 -17.77
CA LEU A 224 23.67 0.54 -17.53
C LEU A 224 23.14 -0.03 -18.85
N PRO A 225 22.78 -1.32 -18.91
CA PRO A 225 22.24 -1.95 -20.11
C PRO A 225 21.00 -1.23 -20.68
N LYS A 226 21.03 -0.95 -21.98
CA LYS A 226 19.91 -0.36 -22.74
C LYS A 226 19.10 -1.46 -23.42
N LYS A 227 17.78 -1.26 -23.52
CA LYS A 227 16.82 -2.13 -24.22
C LYS A 227 15.59 -1.29 -24.55
N ASP A 228 14.95 -1.55 -25.69
CA ASP A 228 13.74 -0.82 -26.07
C ASP A 228 12.62 -1.01 -25.03
N GLY A 229 12.00 0.11 -24.64
CA GLY A 229 10.99 0.16 -23.58
C GLY A 229 11.53 0.12 -22.15
N ARG A 230 12.84 -0.06 -21.94
CA ARG A 230 13.44 -0.08 -20.60
C ARG A 230 13.45 1.32 -19.99
N THR A 231 12.88 1.43 -18.79
CA THR A 231 13.04 2.61 -17.94
C THR A 231 13.80 2.24 -16.68
N TRP A 232 14.84 3.02 -16.38
CA TRP A 232 15.60 2.93 -15.13
C TRP A 232 15.04 3.90 -14.09
N TYR A 233 15.04 3.47 -12.83
CA TYR A 233 14.63 4.28 -11.69
C TYR A 233 15.74 4.28 -10.63
N GLU A 234 15.87 5.37 -9.88
CA GLU A 234 16.85 5.51 -8.81
C GLU A 234 16.21 5.54 -7.42
N VAL A 235 16.95 5.03 -6.43
CA VAL A 235 16.52 4.93 -5.03
C VAL A 235 17.70 5.26 -4.11
N ASP A 236 17.53 6.21 -3.20
CA ASP A 236 18.52 6.54 -2.17
C ASP A 236 18.69 5.38 -1.18
N ILE A 237 19.94 5.06 -0.84
CA ILE A 237 20.28 4.01 0.12
C ILE A 237 21.03 4.62 1.30
N ASP A 238 20.78 4.06 2.50
CA ASP A 238 21.37 4.45 3.78
C ASP A 238 21.14 5.93 4.17
N PHE A 239 20.08 6.58 3.66
CA PHE A 239 19.75 7.94 4.08
C PHE A 239 19.24 7.96 5.53
N LYS A 240 19.89 8.75 6.39
CA LYS A 240 19.58 8.90 7.82
C LYS A 240 19.29 10.34 8.24
N GLY A 241 19.10 11.25 7.28
CA GLY A 241 19.01 12.69 7.51
C GLY A 241 20.24 13.46 7.05
N GLY A 242 20.12 14.78 6.98
CA GLY A 242 21.15 15.68 6.49
C GLY A 242 21.28 15.67 4.97
N LYS A 243 22.53 15.70 4.47
CA LYS A 243 22.80 15.65 3.03
C LYS A 243 22.56 14.23 2.49
N ARG A 244 22.00 14.14 1.28
CA ARG A 244 21.83 12.87 0.56
C ARG A 244 23.20 12.22 0.29
N GLY A 245 23.35 10.94 0.61
CA GLY A 245 24.58 10.17 0.38
C GLY A 245 24.80 9.78 -1.08
N ALA A 246 25.87 9.02 -1.34
CA ALA A 246 26.29 8.55 -2.66
C ALA A 246 25.60 7.28 -3.15
N LYS A 247 25.15 6.45 -2.21
CA LYS A 247 24.67 5.10 -2.47
C LYS A 247 23.29 5.09 -3.10
N ARG A 248 23.12 4.35 -4.20
CA ARG A 248 21.82 4.19 -4.88
C ARG A 248 21.60 2.76 -5.32
N ILE A 249 20.33 2.33 -5.28
CA ILE A 249 19.84 1.26 -6.15
C ILE A 249 19.32 1.88 -7.44
N LEU A 250 19.63 1.21 -8.56
CA LEU A 250 19.09 1.48 -9.87
C LEU A 250 18.34 0.23 -10.31
N PHE A 251 17.04 0.34 -10.58
CA PHE A 251 16.26 -0.81 -11.05
C PHE A 251 15.56 -0.51 -12.37
N ALA A 252 15.44 -1.54 -13.21
CA ALA A 252 14.77 -1.45 -14.51
C ALA A 252 13.41 -2.13 -14.47
N ASN A 253 12.43 -1.49 -15.12
CA ASN A 253 11.16 -2.11 -15.46
C ASN A 253 11.02 -2.15 -16.99
N ASP A 254 11.07 -3.34 -17.58
CA ASP A 254 11.07 -3.48 -19.04
C ASP A 254 9.66 -3.63 -19.63
N ARG A 255 8.77 -4.36 -18.94
CA ARG A 255 7.38 -4.62 -19.39
C ARG A 255 6.49 -4.87 -18.15
N GLY A 256 5.27 -4.35 -18.15
CA GLY A 256 4.22 -4.77 -17.19
C GLY A 256 4.47 -4.49 -15.69
N ASN A 257 5.26 -3.47 -15.33
CA ASN A 257 5.64 -3.16 -13.94
C ASN A 257 6.47 -4.26 -13.24
N GLU A 258 7.14 -5.12 -13.99
CA GLU A 258 8.07 -6.09 -13.41
C GLU A 258 9.48 -5.52 -13.31
N VAL A 259 10.10 -5.68 -12.14
CA VAL A 259 11.52 -5.40 -11.92
C VAL A 259 12.33 -6.49 -12.60
N THR A 260 13.10 -6.14 -13.63
CA THR A 260 13.91 -7.09 -14.43
C THR A 260 15.40 -7.02 -14.13
N LEU A 261 15.91 -5.85 -13.74
CA LEU A 261 17.31 -5.66 -13.35
C LEU A 261 17.40 -4.80 -12.10
N ILE A 262 18.39 -5.09 -11.26
CA ILE A 262 18.78 -4.23 -10.14
C ILE A 262 20.30 -4.11 -10.14
N TYR A 263 20.79 -2.88 -10.09
CA TYR A 263 22.18 -2.52 -9.89
C TYR A 263 22.31 -1.66 -8.63
N LYS A 264 23.50 -1.63 -8.05
CA LYS A 264 23.88 -0.62 -7.08
C LYS A 264 25.03 0.24 -7.56
N THR A 265 25.12 1.44 -7.02
CA THR A 265 26.31 2.29 -7.02
C THR A 265 26.56 2.75 -5.59
N GLU A 266 27.82 2.87 -5.21
CA GLU A 266 28.24 3.40 -3.90
C GLU A 266 28.98 4.74 -4.01
N ASP A 267 29.20 5.23 -5.24
CA ASP A 267 30.14 6.28 -5.57
C ASP A 267 29.54 7.35 -6.50
N HIS A 268 28.24 7.63 -6.36
CA HIS A 268 27.49 8.58 -7.19
C HIS A 268 27.54 8.24 -8.69
N TYR A 269 27.14 7.02 -9.07
CA TYR A 269 27.02 6.56 -10.46
C TYR A 269 28.36 6.45 -11.23
N LYS A 270 29.51 6.46 -10.54
CA LYS A 270 30.81 6.25 -11.18
C LYS A 270 30.98 4.79 -11.57
N THR A 271 30.67 3.88 -10.65
CA THR A 271 30.68 2.43 -10.87
C THR A 271 29.33 1.79 -10.53
N PHE A 272 29.06 0.64 -11.16
CA PHE A 272 27.83 -0.11 -10.99
C PHE A 272 28.11 -1.60 -10.76
N GLN A 273 27.42 -2.20 -9.80
CA GLN A 273 27.44 -3.63 -9.55
C GLN A 273 26.04 -4.21 -9.72
N LYS A 274 25.90 -5.25 -10.54
CA LYS A 274 24.63 -5.98 -10.72
C LYS A 274 24.30 -6.73 -9.44
N LEU A 275 23.06 -6.60 -8.97
CA LEU A 275 22.52 -7.26 -7.78
C LEU A 275 21.45 -8.29 -8.10
N TYR A 276 20.73 -8.11 -9.21
CA TYR A 276 19.64 -8.99 -9.64
C TYR A 276 19.41 -8.86 -11.14
N GLU A 277 19.07 -9.98 -11.76
CA GLU A 277 18.54 -10.09 -13.11
C GLU A 277 17.44 -11.16 -13.08
N LYS A 278 16.27 -10.82 -13.61
CA LYS A 278 15.19 -11.78 -13.79
C LYS A 278 15.57 -12.71 -14.94
N GLU A 279 15.62 -14.02 -14.64
CA GLU A 279 15.80 -15.09 -15.63
C GLU A 279 14.67 -15.12 -16.67
#